data_AF-A0A1A8I1H8-F1
#
_entry.id   AF-A0A1A8I1H8-F1
#
_cell.length_a   1.000
_cell.length_b   1.000
_cell.length_c   1.000
_cell.angle_alpha   90.00
_cell.angle_beta   90.00
_cell.angle_gamma   90.00
#
_symmetry.space_group_name_H-M   'P 1'
#
loop_
_entity.id
_entity.type
_entity.pdbx_description
1 polymer ?
#
loop_
_entity_poly.entity_id
_entity_poly.type
_entity_poly.pdbx_seq_one_letter_code
_entity_poly.pdbx_strand_id
1 'polypeptide(L)' 'EKVLEALRQRFYKCKIYTYISNILIAINPNKFLPLYYNPKYVKMYENQPLGQLSPHIFAIADVAFRTMLDRQ' A
#
# COMPACT_ATOMS: atom_id res chain seq x y z
N GLU A 1 8.67 6.41 -19.51
CA GLU A 1 8.20 7.75 -19.08
C GLU A 1 6.87 7.76 -18.30
N LYS A 2 5.80 7.09 -18.76
CA LYS A 2 4.47 7.14 -18.12
C LYS A 2 4.44 6.74 -16.63
N VAL A 3 5.21 5.73 -16.22
CA VAL A 3 5.26 5.27 -14.82
C VAL A 3 5.94 6.28 -13.91
N LEU A 4 7.08 6.85 -14.34
CA LEU A 4 7.80 7.85 -13.57
C LEU A 4 6.92 9.08 -13.32
N GLU A 5 6.21 9.55 -14.35
CA GLU A 5 5.31 10.69 -14.21
C GLU A 5 4.15 10.40 -13.25
N ALA A 6 3.56 9.21 -13.33
CA ALA A 6 2.50 8.80 -12.40
C ALA A 6 3.00 8.74 -10.95
N LEU A 7 4.18 8.15 -10.72
CA LEU A 7 4.81 8.09 -9.40
C LEU A 7 5.14 9.49 -8.87
N ARG A 8 5.67 10.37 -9.73
CA ARG A 8 5.99 11.77 -9.40
C ARG A 8 4.74 12.55 -9.00
N GLN A 9 3.67 12.49 -9.80
CA GLN A 9 2.41 13.17 -9.48
C GLN A 9 1.76 12.65 -8.19
N ARG A 10 1.83 11.34 -7.93
CA ARG A 10 1.33 10.74 -6.69
C ARG A 10 2.16 11.16 -5.49
N PHE A 11 3.49 11.20 -5.63
CA PHE A 11 4.40 11.66 -4.59
C PHE A 11 4.09 13.10 -4.16
N TYR A 12 3.90 14.02 -5.11
CA TYR A 12 3.51 15.40 -4.81
C TYR A 12 2.16 15.51 -4.08
N LYS A 13 1.26 14.54 -4.28
CA LYS A 13 -0.01 14.41 -3.55
C LYS A 13 0.12 13.64 -2.23
N CYS A 14 1.34 13.44 -1.73
CA CYS A 14 1.65 12.64 -0.53
C CYS A 14 1.10 11.20 -0.59
N LYS A 15 1.02 10.61 -1.80
CA LYS A 15 0.66 9.20 -2.03
C LYS A 15 1.91 8.36 -2.28
N ILE A 16 2.44 7.76 -1.22
CA ILE A 16 3.73 7.05 -1.23
C ILE A 16 3.64 5.60 -1.71
N TYR A 17 2.46 5.00 -1.64
CA TYR A 17 2.20 3.62 -2.06
C TYR A 17 1.45 3.59 -3.39
N THR A 18 1.92 2.79 -4.34
CA THR A 18 1.33 2.67 -5.67
C THR A 18 1.38 1.23 -6.16
N TYR A 19 0.23 0.66 -6.55
CA TYR A 19 0.23 -0.61 -7.26
C TYR A 19 0.64 -0.42 -8.71
N ILE A 20 1.54 -1.26 -9.19
CA ILE A 20 1.84 -1.43 -10.61
C ILE A 20 1.72 -2.91 -10.91
N SER A 21 0.65 -3.28 -11.61
CA SER A 21 0.33 -4.68 -11.92
C SER A 21 0.24 -5.52 -10.63
N ASN A 22 1.22 -6.40 -10.40
CA ASN A 22 1.30 -7.32 -9.25
C ASN A 22 2.27 -6.84 -8.15
N ILE A 23 2.95 -5.71 -8.33
CA ILE A 23 3.90 -5.18 -7.35
C ILE A 23 3.35 -3.93 -6.66
N LEU A 24 3.77 -3.73 -5.42
CA LEU A 24 3.56 -2.48 -4.69
C LEU A 24 4.86 -1.69 -4.66
N ILE A 25 4.83 -0.45 -5.17
CA ILE A 25 5.93 0.51 -5.07
C ILE A 25 5.70 1.41 -3.87
N ALA A 26 6.71 1.51 -3.00
CA ALA A 26 6.76 2.43 -1.88
C ALA A 26 7.87 3.48 -2.12
N ILE A 27 7.53 4.76 -2.04
CA ILE A 27 8.48 5.87 -2.19
C ILE A 27 8.71 6.52 -0.84
N ASN A 28 9.98 6.64 -0.42
CA ASN A 28 10.32 7.28 0.85
C ASN A 28 9.92 8.78 0.84
N PRO A 29 9.02 9.22 1.74
CA PRO A 29 8.60 10.62 1.81
C PRO A 29 9.64 11.57 2.42
N ASN A 30 10.70 11.06 3.05
CA ASN A 30 11.68 11.82 3.85
C ASN A 30 11.04 12.73 4.92
N LYS A 31 9.80 12.42 5.33
CA LYS A 31 9.06 13.12 6.38
C LYS A 31 8.04 12.18 7.02
N PHE A 32 7.64 12.51 8.23
CA PHE A 32 6.58 11.76 8.91
C PHE A 32 5.23 12.04 8.25
N LEU A 33 4.47 10.99 7.95
CA LEU A 33 3.13 11.08 7.37
C LEU A 33 2.11 10.40 8.32
N PRO A 34 1.44 11.15 9.20
CA PRO A 34 0.58 10.60 10.25
C PRO A 34 -0.51 9.64 9.75
N LEU A 35 -1.04 9.89 8.55
CA LEU A 35 -2.08 9.08 7.92
C LEU A 35 -1.65 7.63 7.64
N TYR A 36 -0.37 7.40 7.29
CA TYR A 36 0.11 6.07 6.89
C TYR A 36 0.59 5.21 8.08
N TYR A 37 0.91 5.85 9.21
CA TYR A 37 1.45 5.18 10.40
C TYR A 37 0.43 5.05 11.54
N ASN A 38 -0.83 5.34 11.27
CA ASN A 38 -1.88 5.27 12.29
C ASN A 38 -2.35 3.81 12.48
N PRO A 39 -2.31 3.27 13.72
CA PRO A 39 -2.77 1.90 14.00
C PRO A 39 -4.22 1.62 13.59
N LYS A 40 -5.07 2.65 13.54
CA LYS A 40 -6.45 2.52 13.06
C LYS A 40 -6.52 2.11 11.59
N TYR A 41 -5.55 2.52 10.77
CA TYR A 41 -5.50 2.13 9.37
C TYR A 41 -5.15 0.66 9.21
N VAL A 42 -4.35 0.07 10.10
CA VAL A 42 -4.02 -1.37 10.05
C VAL A 42 -5.29 -2.21 10.05
N LYS A 43 -6.20 -1.96 10.99
CA LYS A 43 -7.49 -2.66 11.11
C LYS A 43 -8.39 -2.50 9.88
N MET A 44 -8.27 -1.39 9.15
CA MET A 44 -9.06 -1.21 7.92
C MET A 44 -8.64 -2.16 6.80
N TYR A 45 -7.36 -2.56 6.76
CA TYR A 45 -6.84 -3.45 5.73
C TYR A 45 -6.95 -4.94 6.09
N GLU A 46 -7.31 -5.28 7.33
CA GLU A 46 -7.54 -6.66 7.75
C GLU A 46 -8.72 -7.28 6.97
N ASN A 47 -8.52 -8.50 6.49
CA ASN A 47 -9.53 -9.29 5.77
C ASN A 47 -10.09 -8.65 4.49
N GLN A 48 -9.47 -7.59 3.96
CA GLN A 48 -9.94 -6.94 2.75
C GLN A 48 -9.33 -7.57 1.48
N PRO A 49 -10.11 -7.75 0.40
CA PRO A 49 -9.57 -8.17 -0.88
C PRO A 49 -8.63 -7.11 -1.48
N LEU A 50 -7.59 -7.58 -2.16
CA LEU A 50 -6.57 -6.73 -2.76
C LEU A 50 -7.20 -5.85 -3.86
N GLY A 51 -7.02 -4.53 -3.76
CA GLY A 51 -7.54 -3.55 -4.72
C GLY A 51 -8.86 -2.86 -4.33
N GLN A 52 -9.54 -3.30 -3.27
CA GLN A 52 -10.73 -2.59 -2.76
C GLN A 52 -10.37 -1.29 -2.04
N LEU A 53 -9.26 -1.31 -1.31
CA LEU A 53 -8.72 -0.14 -0.61
C LEU A 53 -7.56 0.49 -1.39
N SER A 54 -7.19 1.70 -0.99
CA SER A 54 -6.01 2.38 -1.54
C SER A 54 -4.75 1.53 -1.39
N PRO A 55 -3.75 1.67 -2.29
CA PRO A 55 -2.51 0.91 -2.18
C PRO A 55 -1.84 1.13 -0.83
N HIS A 56 -1.51 0.04 -0.14
CA HIS A 56 -0.85 0.09 1.15
C HIS A 56 -0.09 -1.21 1.42
N ILE A 57 1.01 -1.12 2.16
CA ILE A 57 1.79 -2.29 2.57
C ILE A 57 0.98 -3.27 3.45
N PHE A 58 -0.02 -2.76 4.17
CA PHE A 58 -0.88 -3.57 5.04
C PHE A 58 -1.77 -4.53 4.25
N ALA A 59 -2.24 -4.14 3.06
CA ALA A 59 -2.99 -5.04 2.18
C ALA A 59 -2.12 -6.22 1.72
N ILE A 60 -0.85 -5.96 1.39
CA ILE A 60 0.09 -7.00 0.99
C ILE A 60 0.40 -7.93 2.16
N ALA A 61 0.59 -7.37 3.37
CA ALA A 61 0.85 -8.14 4.57
C ALA A 61 -0.33 -9.06 4.95
N ASP A 62 -1.57 -8.55 4.90
CA ASP A 62 -2.78 -9.33 5.17
C ASP A 62 -2.93 -10.49 4.17
N VAL A 63 -2.79 -10.21 2.88
CA VAL A 63 -2.89 -11.25 1.84
C VAL A 63 -1.78 -12.29 1.98
N ALA A 64 -0.55 -11.88 2.26
CA ALA A 64 0.56 -12.81 2.49
C ALA A 64 0.29 -13.72 3.71
N PHE A 65 -0.22 -13.13 4.80
CA PHE A 65 -0.56 -13.86 6.01
C PHE A 65 -1.71 -14.86 5.80
N ARG A 66 -2.79 -14.44 5.15
CA ARG A 66 -3.93 -15.32 4.82
C ARG A 66 -3.52 -16.45 3.88
N THR A 67 -2.71 -16.14 2.87
CA THR A 67 -2.18 -17.15 1.94
C THR A 67 -1.31 -18.18 2.66
N MET A 68 -0.58 -17.77 3.70
CA MET A 68 0.19 -18.69 4.54
C MET A 68 -0.72 -19.61 5.35
N LEU A 69 -1.79 -19.08 5.94
CA LEU A 69 -2.77 -19.86 6.73
C LEU A 69 -3.60 -20.82 5.88
N ASP A 70 -4.07 -20.40 4.71
CA ASP A 70 -4.85 -21.23 3.78
C ASP A 70 -4.02 -22.40 3.20
N ARG A 71 -2.68 -22.32 3.29
CA ARG A 71 -1.75 -23.36 2.83
C ARG A 71 -1.32 -24.32 3.94
N GLN A 72 -1.84 -24.16 5.17
CA GLN A 72 -1.71 -25.15 6.25
C GLN A 72 -2.90 -26.09 6.26
#